data_AF-A0A165F5Z6-F1
#
_entry.id   AF-A0A165F5Z6-F1
#
_cell.length_a   1.000
_cell.length_b   1.000
_cell.length_c   1.000
_cell.angle_alpha   90.00
_cell.angle_beta   90.00
_cell.angle_gamma   90.00
#
_symmetry.space_group_name_H-M   'P 1'
#
loop_
_entity.id
_entity.type
_entity.pdbx_description
1 polymer ?
#
loop_
_entity_poly.entity_id
_entity_poly.type
_entity_poly.pdbx_seq_one_letter_code
_entity_poly.pdbx_strand_id
1 'polypeptide(L)'
;MAAAKLNEEQYKAYHEILGAVEHNRPLCAYIDGRAGRGKTFLVNTICNKLRSEGHIVLPTATSAFAAQLYPGGRTTHSTFKVCYTSASAYPWHLRSHRCAGPHC
;
A
#
# COMPACT_ATOMS: atom_id res chain seq x y z
N MET A 1 10.50 15.47 -7.02
CA MET A 1 9.98 14.97 -8.32
C MET A 1 10.41 13.52 -8.54
N ALA A 2 9.73 12.54 -7.92
CA ALA A 2 10.05 11.12 -8.11
C ALA A 2 9.63 10.58 -9.49
N ALA A 3 8.60 11.18 -10.10
CA ALA A 3 8.11 10.82 -11.43
C ALA A 3 9.16 11.01 -12.55
N ALA A 4 10.10 11.96 -12.39
CA ALA A 4 11.16 12.22 -13.37
C ALA A 4 12.20 11.09 -13.48
N LYS A 5 12.20 10.13 -12.54
CA LYS A 5 13.11 8.97 -12.53
C LYS A 5 12.47 7.69 -13.08
N LEU A 6 11.22 7.74 -13.52
CA LEU A 6 10.53 6.58 -14.07
C LEU A 6 11.04 6.29 -15.49
N ASN A 7 11.21 5.01 -15.81
CA ASN A 7 11.44 4.62 -17.20
C ASN A 7 10.15 4.72 -18.02
N GLU A 8 10.23 4.54 -19.34
CA GLU A 8 9.09 4.74 -20.24
C GLU A 8 7.89 3.84 -19.92
N GLU A 9 8.12 2.55 -19.61
CA GLU A 9 7.06 1.60 -19.25
C GLU A 9 6.38 1.98 -17.93
N GLN A 10 7.16 2.33 -16.92
CA GLN A 10 6.67 2.79 -15.63
C GLN A 10 5.90 4.11 -15.77
N TYR A 11 6.36 5.01 -16.63
CA TYR A 11 5.73 6.29 -16.89
C TYR A 11 4.36 6.11 -17.54
N LYS A 12 4.22 5.17 -18.48
CA LYS A 12 2.93 4.81 -19.09
C LYS A 12 1.93 4.34 -18.04
N ALA A 13 2.32 3.38 -17.19
CA ALA A 13 1.46 2.89 -16.10
C ALA A 13 1.11 3.99 -15.08
N TYR A 14 2.09 4.83 -14.72
CA TYR A 14 1.90 5.98 -13.84
C TYR A 14 0.83 6.94 -14.38
N HIS A 15 0.94 7.30 -15.67
CA HIS A 15 0.02 8.23 -16.31
C HIS A 15 -1.39 7.63 -16.47
N GLU A 16 -1.50 6.34 -16.79
CA GLU A 16 -2.79 5.66 -16.92
C GLU A 16 -3.56 5.65 -15.58
N ILE A 17 -2.87 5.33 -14.48
CA ILE A 17 -3.47 5.28 -13.15
C ILE A 17 -3.88 6.68 -12.68
N LEU A 18 -3.01 7.68 -12.82
CA LEU A 18 -3.36 9.06 -12.44
C LEU A 18 -4.51 9.61 -13.29
N GLY A 19 -4.48 9.37 -14.60
CA GLY A 19 -5.55 9.79 -15.49
C GLY A 19 -6.89 9.14 -15.13
N ALA A 20 -6.90 7.88 -14.68
CA ALA A 20 -8.14 7.26 -14.18
C ALA A 20 -8.67 7.95 -12.92
N VAL A 21 -7.80 8.31 -11.97
CA VAL A 21 -8.18 9.03 -10.75
C VAL A 21 -8.71 10.43 -11.07
N GLU A 22 -7.99 11.19 -11.90
CA GLU A 22 -8.36 12.55 -12.31
C GLU A 22 -9.74 12.60 -12.98
N HIS A 23 -10.05 11.62 -13.82
CA HIS A 23 -11.34 11.52 -14.52
C HIS A 23 -12.40 10.74 -13.74
N ASN A 24 -12.16 10.42 -12.46
CA ASN A 24 -13.06 9.62 -11.60
C ASN A 24 -13.56 8.32 -12.24
N ARG A 25 -12.68 7.67 -13.03
CA ARG A 25 -12.99 6.43 -13.74
C ARG A 25 -12.53 5.23 -12.91
N PRO A 26 -13.38 4.21 -12.69
CA PRO A 26 -12.95 3.01 -12.00
C PRO A 26 -11.85 2.30 -12.81
N LEU A 27 -10.77 1.89 -12.12
CA LEU A 27 -9.66 1.17 -12.71
C LEU A 27 -9.23 0.03 -11.79
N CYS A 28 -9.23 -1.19 -12.32
CA CYS A 28 -8.57 -2.34 -11.72
C CYS A 28 -7.40 -2.72 -12.62
N ALA A 29 -6.17 -2.60 -12.11
CA ALA A 29 -4.96 -2.82 -12.88
C ALA A 29 -3.98 -3.71 -12.11
N TYR A 30 -3.16 -4.45 -12.84
CA TYR A 30 -2.08 -5.27 -12.30
C TYR A 30 -0.76 -4.85 -12.93
N ILE A 31 0.22 -4.49 -12.10
CA ILE A 31 1.55 -4.10 -12.55
C ILE A 31 2.47 -5.31 -12.42
N ASP A 32 2.82 -5.92 -13.54
CA ASP A 32 3.85 -6.95 -13.59
C ASP A 32 5.18 -6.42 -14.11
N GLY A 33 6.25 -7.11 -13.75
CA GLY A 33 7.61 -6.75 -14.10
C GLY A 33 8.60 -7.74 -13.51
N ARG A 34 9.72 -7.99 -14.19
CA ARG A 34 10.75 -8.87 -13.64
C ARG A 34 11.30 -8.32 -12.32
N ALA A 35 11.82 -9.21 -11.47
CA ALA A 35 12.50 -8.82 -10.24
C ALA A 35 13.56 -7.74 -10.52
N GLY A 36 13.66 -6.75 -9.63
CA GLY A 36 14.60 -5.64 -9.78
C GLY A 36 14.15 -4.48 -10.69
N ARG A 37 12.97 -4.53 -11.33
CA ARG A 37 12.48 -3.46 -12.22
C ARG A 37 11.77 -2.30 -11.50
N GLY A 38 11.98 -2.14 -10.20
CA GLY A 38 11.47 -0.96 -9.46
C GLY A 38 9.94 -0.88 -9.32
N LYS A 39 9.21 -2.00 -9.33
CA LYS A 39 7.75 -2.03 -9.10
C LYS A 39 7.34 -1.29 -7.82
N THR A 40 8.07 -1.54 -6.73
CA THR A 40 7.87 -0.83 -5.46
C THR A 40 8.06 0.68 -5.59
N PHE A 41 9.07 1.12 -6.37
CA PHE A 41 9.34 2.53 -6.60
C PHE A 41 8.19 3.20 -7.36
N LEU A 42 7.66 2.55 -8.41
CA LEU A 42 6.51 3.04 -9.16
C LEU A 42 5.27 3.17 -8.26
N VAL A 43 4.89 2.11 -7.53
CA VAL A 43 3.71 2.12 -6.66
C VAL A 43 3.85 3.19 -5.57
N ASN A 44 5.03 3.31 -4.95
CA ASN A 44 5.28 4.35 -3.94
C ASN A 44 5.18 5.77 -4.53
N THR A 45 5.68 5.97 -5.76
CA THR A 45 5.58 7.24 -6.47
C THR A 45 4.12 7.64 -6.72
N ILE A 46 3.28 6.68 -7.14
CA ILE A 46 1.83 6.88 -7.32
C ILE A 46 1.16 7.23 -5.99
N CYS A 47 1.40 6.43 -4.93
CA CYS A 47 0.81 6.68 -3.62
C CYS A 47 1.16 8.06 -3.07
N ASN A 48 2.42 8.48 -3.20
CA ASN A 48 2.87 9.78 -2.72
C ASN A 48 2.28 10.93 -3.53
N LYS A 49 2.18 10.78 -4.86
CA LYS A 49 1.54 11.79 -5.72
C LYS A 49 0.08 11.98 -5.34
N LEU A 50 -0.69 10.91 -5.26
CA LEU A 50 -2.11 10.96 -4.90
C LEU A 50 -2.35 11.55 -3.51
N ARG A 51 -1.52 11.19 -2.52
CA ARG A 51 -1.60 11.80 -1.18
C ARG A 51 -1.25 13.29 -1.18
N SER A 52 -0.28 13.71 -2.00
CA SER A 52 0.06 15.12 -2.12
C SER A 52 -1.07 15.96 -2.71
N GLU A 53 -1.96 15.33 -3.46
CA GLU A 53 -3.18 15.95 -4.03
C GLU A 53 -4.40 15.82 -3.11
N GLY A 54 -4.22 15.25 -1.91
CA GLY A 54 -5.30 15.12 -0.92
C GLY A 54 -6.16 13.87 -1.08
N HIS A 55 -5.83 12.95 -1.99
CA HIS A 55 -6.56 11.69 -2.14
C HIS A 55 -6.25 10.72 -0.99
N ILE A 56 -7.26 9.94 -0.60
CA ILE A 56 -7.12 8.86 0.37
C ILE A 56 -6.56 7.63 -0.35
N VAL A 57 -5.36 7.20 0.03
CA VAL A 57 -4.70 6.00 -0.51
C VAL A 57 -4.50 4.98 0.60
N LEU A 58 -5.01 3.76 0.38
CA LEU A 58 -4.93 2.62 1.31
C LEU A 58 -3.94 1.56 0.78
N PRO A 59 -2.62 1.72 0.96
CA PRO A 59 -1.66 0.72 0.53
C PRO A 59 -1.76 -0.54 1.39
N THR A 60 -2.03 -1.66 0.75
CA THR A 60 -2.10 -2.97 1.41
C THR A 60 -1.15 -3.97 0.77
N ALA A 61 -0.57 -4.84 1.59
CA ALA A 61 0.25 -5.95 1.11
C ALA A 61 -0.10 -7.25 1.84
N THR A 62 0.20 -8.40 1.22
CA THR A 62 -0.06 -9.71 1.85
C THR A 62 0.93 -10.00 2.98
N SER A 63 2.19 -9.57 2.84
CA SER A 63 3.25 -9.70 3.85
C SER A 63 3.45 -8.41 4.66
N ALA A 64 3.75 -8.54 5.95
CA ALA A 64 4.06 -7.43 6.83
C ALA A 64 5.28 -6.63 6.35
N PHE A 65 6.32 -7.32 5.87
CA PHE A 65 7.53 -6.67 5.35
C PHE A 65 7.22 -5.85 4.09
N ALA A 66 6.38 -6.37 3.21
CA ALA A 66 5.95 -5.63 2.02
C ALA A 66 5.08 -4.41 2.38
N ALA A 67 4.25 -4.49 3.43
CA ALA A 67 3.45 -3.38 3.89
C ALA A 67 4.33 -2.22 4.41
N GLN A 68 5.44 -2.53 5.08
CA GLN A 68 6.38 -1.53 5.60
C GLN A 68 7.06 -0.68 4.52
N LEU A 69 7.10 -1.15 3.26
CA LEU A 69 7.66 -0.40 2.14
C LEU A 69 6.80 0.80 1.73
N TYR A 70 5.56 0.87 2.21
CA TYR A 70 4.61 1.93 1.89
C TYR A 70 4.29 2.74 3.15
N PRO A 71 4.38 4.09 3.12
CA PRO A 71 4.00 4.89 4.27
C PRO A 71 2.53 4.63 4.64
N GLY A 72 2.26 4.31 5.90
CA GLY A 72 0.91 3.91 6.37
C GLY A 72 0.42 2.56 5.83
N GLY A 73 1.30 1.76 5.23
CA GLY A 73 0.98 0.43 4.69
C GLY A 73 0.57 -0.55 5.79
N ARG A 74 -0.44 -1.36 5.48
CA ARG A 74 -0.98 -2.38 6.39
C ARG A 74 -1.11 -3.70 5.66
N THR A 75 -1.15 -4.80 6.40
CA THR A 75 -1.43 -6.09 5.77
C THR A 75 -2.88 -6.14 5.28
N THR A 76 -3.14 -6.84 4.17
CA THR A 76 -4.50 -7.09 3.66
C THR A 76 -5.37 -7.71 4.76
N HIS A 77 -4.82 -8.66 5.53
CA HIS A 77 -5.47 -9.27 6.69
C HIS A 77 -5.91 -8.24 7.74
N SER A 78 -5.02 -7.30 8.12
CA SER A 78 -5.35 -6.29 9.13
C SER A 78 -6.25 -5.17 8.60
N THR A 79 -6.24 -4.90 7.30
CA THR A 79 -7.02 -3.83 6.68
C THR A 79 -8.47 -4.26 6.43
N PHE A 80 -8.64 -5.44 5.84
CA PHE A 80 -9.95 -5.96 5.44
C PHE A 80 -10.52 -6.97 6.44
N LYS A 81 -9.81 -7.25 7.54
CA LYS A 81 -10.18 -8.26 8.54
C LYS A 81 -10.44 -9.64 7.92
N VAL A 82 -9.72 -9.95 6.84
CA VAL A 82 -9.80 -11.25 6.16
C VAL A 82 -9.01 -12.24 7.01
N CYS A 83 -9.67 -12.79 8.02
CA CYS A 83 -9.13 -13.90 8.79
C CYS A 83 -9.16 -15.16 7.93
N TYR A 84 -8.03 -15.86 7.80
CA TYR A 84 -8.05 -17.27 7.44
C TYR A 84 -8.62 -18.03 8.63
N THR A 85 -9.94 -18.11 8.74
CA THR A 85 -10.59 -18.94 9.75
C THR A 85 -10.58 -20.38 9.27
N SER A 86 -9.52 -21.15 9.54
CA SER A 86 -9.74 -22.54 9.94
C SER A 86 -10.01 -22.49 11.44
N ALA A 87 -11.21 -22.87 11.85
CA ALA A 87 -11.77 -22.56 13.16
C ALA A 87 -11.14 -23.34 14.34
N SER A 88 -9.81 -23.61 14.38
CA SER A 88 -9.22 -24.43 15.46
C SER A 88 -7.84 -24.03 16.01
N ALA A 89 -7.28 -22.88 15.66
CA ALA A 89 -6.12 -22.31 16.37
C ALA A 89 -6.15 -20.80 16.09
N TYR A 90 -6.27 -19.87 17.04
CA TYR A 90 -5.46 -19.66 18.23
C TYR A 90 -6.27 -18.86 19.27
N PRO A 91 -6.27 -19.21 20.58
CA PRO A 91 -6.99 -18.47 21.61
C PRO A 91 -6.10 -17.39 22.26
N TRP A 92 -5.57 -16.44 21.49
CA TRP A 92 -4.74 -15.36 22.07
C TRP A 92 -5.48 -14.03 22.09
N HIS A 93 -5.93 -13.64 23.29
CA HIS A 93 -6.36 -12.28 23.61
C HIS A 93 -5.12 -11.41 23.88
N LEU A 94 -4.59 -10.70 22.87
CA LEU A 94 -3.59 -9.67 23.12
C LEU A 94 -4.28 -8.32 23.35
N ARG A 95 -4.63 -8.04 24.60
CA ARG A 95 -5.06 -6.73 25.08
C ARG A 95 -3.80 -5.95 25.47
N SER A 96 -3.27 -5.11 24.58
CA SER A 96 -2.21 -4.18 24.97
C SER A 96 -2.80 -3.03 25.78
N HIS A 97 -2.76 -3.15 27.10
CA HIS A 97 -2.81 -1.96 27.95
C HIS A 97 -1.53 -1.17 27.67
N ARG A 98 -1.70 -0.01 27.06
CA ARG A 98 -0.69 1.05 26.98
C ARG A 98 -0.11 1.27 28.37
N CYS A 99 1.20 1.19 28.53
CA CYS A 99 1.89 1.73 29.70
C CYS A 99 1.54 3.21 29.81
N ALA A 100 0.70 3.57 30.79
CA ALA A 100 0.54 4.94 31.26
C ALA A 100 1.32 5.04 32.58
N GLY A 101 2.61 5.36 32.48
CA GLY A 101 3.45 5.75 33.61
C GLY A 101 3.92 7.19 33.41
N PRO A 102 4.12 7.98 34.47
CA PRO A 102 4.35 9.43 34.39
C PRO A 102 5.78 9.86 33.95
N HIS A 103 6.54 8.98 33.29
CA HIS A 103 7.89 9.30 32.81
C HIS A 103 8.14 8.80 31.38
N CYS A 104 7.31 9.23 30.43
CA CYS A 104 7.63 9.25 29.00
C CYS A 104 7.42 10.67 28.48
#